data_AF-A0ABD5DXD8-F1
#
_entry.id   AF-A0ABD5DXD8-F1
#
_cell.length_a   1.000
_cell.length_b   1.000
_cell.length_c   1.000
_cell.angle_alpha   90.00
_cell.angle_beta   90.00
_cell.angle_gamma   90.00
#
_symmetry.space_group_name_H-M   'P 1'
#
loop_
_entity.id
_entity.type
_entity.pdbx_description
1 polymer ?
#
loop_
_entity_poly.entity_id
_entity_poly.type
_entity_poly.pdbx_seq_one_letter_code
_entity_poly.pdbx_strand_id
1 'polypeptide(L)'
;LWNLAPPTQGLVSLAILGITDRLKMADADEAQTVHRIVEATKRAFALRDAHITDPRHLDVDVQQLLTPEALQPLADSIDDASASPWGRGKGPGDTVWM
;
A
#
# COMPACT_ATOMS: atom_id res chain seq x y z
N LEU A 1 -12.05 -5.47 8.59
CA LEU A 1 -10.76 -6.07 8.18
C LEU A 1 -9.84 -6.07 9.39
N TRP A 2 -9.22 -7.20 9.73
CA TRP A 2 -8.30 -7.33 10.87
C TRP A 2 -6.97 -7.90 10.35
N ASN A 3 -5.84 -7.39 10.83
CA ASN A 3 -4.51 -7.95 10.58
C ASN A 3 -3.65 -7.83 11.84
N LEU A 4 -2.52 -8.55 11.89
CA LEU A 4 -1.55 -8.46 12.96
C LEU A 4 -0.92 -7.07 12.99
N ALA A 5 -0.74 -6.53 14.20
CA ALA A 5 0.00 -5.29 14.40
C ALA A 5 1.48 -5.45 13.97
N PRO A 6 2.23 -4.35 13.79
CA PRO A 6 3.68 -4.41 13.64
C PRO A 6 4.33 -5.32 14.71
N PRO A 7 5.39 -6.10 14.37
CA PRO A 7 6.31 -5.95 13.24
C PRO A 7 5.91 -6.69 11.96
N THR A 8 4.65 -7.11 11.81
CA THR A 8 4.22 -7.88 10.62
C THR A 8 4.00 -7.00 9.38
N GLN A 9 4.18 -7.58 8.18
CA GLN A 9 3.86 -6.94 6.89
C GLN A 9 2.35 -6.68 6.68
N GLY A 10 1.51 -7.04 7.65
CA GLY A 10 0.06 -6.95 7.55
C GLY A 10 -0.48 -5.54 7.26
N LEU A 11 0.26 -4.50 7.67
CA LEU A 11 -0.06 -3.11 7.33
C LEU A 11 -0.13 -2.88 5.81
N VAL A 12 0.79 -3.48 5.06
CA VAL A 12 0.88 -3.27 3.61
C VAL A 12 -0.35 -3.83 2.93
N SER A 13 -0.75 -5.05 3.28
CA SER A 13 -1.96 -5.66 2.72
C SER A 13 -3.21 -4.86 3.07
N LEU A 14 -3.30 -4.33 4.30
CA LEU A 14 -4.42 -3.46 4.70
C LEU A 14 -4.43 -2.15 3.92
N ALA A 15 -3.26 -1.53 3.71
CA ALA A 15 -3.15 -0.31 2.92
C ALA A 15 -3.50 -0.56 1.44
N ILE A 16 -3.06 -1.68 0.84
CA ILE A 16 -3.46 -2.06 -0.52
C ILE A 16 -4.98 -2.13 -0.63
N LEU A 17 -5.61 -2.90 0.26
CA LEU A 17 -7.06 -3.07 0.26
C LEU A 17 -7.78 -1.72 0.46
N GLY A 18 -7.33 -0.93 1.43
CA GLY A 18 -7.91 0.39 1.71
C GLY A 18 -7.77 1.35 0.52
N ILE A 19 -6.65 1.36 -0.19
CA ILE A 19 -6.50 2.17 -1.40
C ILE A 19 -7.42 1.66 -2.51
N THR A 20 -7.43 0.34 -2.78
CA THR A 20 -8.27 -0.23 -3.84
C THR A 20 -9.77 -0.02 -3.61
N ASP A 21 -10.24 -0.01 -2.36
CA ASP A 21 -11.63 0.27 -1.99
C ASP A 21 -12.10 1.67 -2.46
N ARG A 22 -11.15 2.58 -2.72
CA ARG A 22 -11.39 3.96 -3.18
C ARG A 22 -11.28 4.15 -4.69
N LEU A 23 -10.95 3.10 -5.45
CA LEU A 23 -10.68 3.19 -6.90
C LEU A 23 -11.83 2.72 -7.79
N LYS A 24 -13.08 2.65 -7.29
CA LYS A 24 -14.26 2.22 -8.07
C LYS A 24 -14.02 0.94 -8.88
N MET A 25 -13.51 -0.10 -8.21
CA MET A 25 -13.07 -1.35 -8.85
C MET A 25 -14.20 -2.09 -9.60
N ALA A 26 -15.47 -1.88 -9.20
CA ALA A 26 -16.62 -2.51 -9.85
C ALA A 26 -16.84 -2.05 -11.30
N ASP A 27 -16.35 -0.86 -11.66
CA ASP A 27 -16.49 -0.28 -13.00
C ASP A 27 -15.25 -0.52 -13.88
N ALA A 28 -14.21 -1.17 -13.34
CA ALA A 28 -12.95 -1.40 -14.03
C ALA A 28 -13.04 -2.61 -14.97
N ASP A 29 -12.47 -2.48 -16.16
CA ASP A 29 -12.16 -3.66 -16.98
C ASP A 29 -10.99 -4.48 -16.41
N GLU A 30 -10.63 -5.57 -17.06
CA GLU A 30 -9.55 -6.45 -16.61
C GLU A 30 -8.20 -5.74 -16.53
N ALA A 31 -7.86 -4.92 -17.54
CA ALA A 31 -6.60 -4.21 -17.59
C ALA A 31 -6.52 -3.11 -16.52
N GLN A 32 -7.61 -2.35 -16.35
CA GLN A 32 -7.75 -1.33 -15.31
C GLN A 32 -7.72 -1.95 -13.92
N THR A 33 -8.32 -3.12 -13.73
CA THR A 33 -8.29 -3.85 -12.45
C THR A 33 -6.86 -4.19 -12.07
N VAL A 34 -6.10 -4.81 -12.99
CA VAL A 34 -4.70 -5.15 -12.75
C VAL A 34 -3.87 -3.90 -12.51
N HIS A 35 -4.04 -2.86 -13.33
CA HIS A 35 -3.34 -1.59 -13.20
C HIS A 35 -3.56 -0.94 -11.83
N ARG A 36 -4.82 -0.77 -11.42
CA ARG A 36 -5.20 -0.16 -10.13
C ARG A 36 -4.64 -0.94 -8.95
N ILE A 37 -4.66 -2.28 -8.99
CA ILE A 37 -4.06 -3.12 -7.94
C ILE A 37 -2.55 -2.95 -7.89
N VAL A 38 -1.86 -2.92 -9.04
CA VAL A 38 -0.42 -2.71 -9.11
C VAL A 38 -0.03 -1.33 -8.58
N GLU A 39 -0.73 -0.28 -8.99
CA GLU A 39 -0.48 1.08 -8.51
C GLU A 39 -0.77 1.23 -7.01
N ALA A 40 -1.88 0.68 -6.51
CA ALA A 40 -2.18 0.64 -5.07
C ALA A 40 -1.08 -0.10 -4.28
N THR A 41 -0.54 -1.18 -4.85
CA THR A 41 0.60 -1.91 -4.28
C THR A 41 1.83 -1.01 -4.18
N LYS A 42 2.20 -0.28 -5.24
CA LYS A 42 3.32 0.66 -5.20
C LYS A 42 3.14 1.72 -4.12
N ARG A 43 1.94 2.29 -3.98
CA ARG A 43 1.63 3.30 -2.93
C ARG A 43 1.77 2.72 -1.53
N ALA A 44 1.23 1.52 -1.29
CA ALA A 44 1.33 0.85 0.01
C ALA A 44 2.78 0.50 0.39
N PHE A 45 3.62 0.10 -0.58
CA PHE A 45 5.04 -0.15 -0.35
C PHE A 45 5.83 1.13 -0.08
N ALA A 46 5.50 2.24 -0.76
CA ALA A 46 6.09 3.54 -0.46
C ALA A 46 5.72 4.02 0.96
N LEU A 47 4.46 3.83 1.36
CA LEU A 47 3.98 4.13 2.72
C LEU A 47 4.73 3.28 3.77
N ARG A 48 4.90 1.98 3.50
CA ARG A 48 5.72 1.08 4.34
C ARG A 48 7.14 1.60 4.47
N ASP A 49 7.79 1.89 3.35
CA ASP A 49 9.19 2.28 3.33
C ASP A 49 9.44 3.63 4.01
N ALA A 50 8.45 4.52 4.04
CA ALA A 50 8.51 5.80 4.73
C ALA A 50 8.30 5.69 6.24
N HIS A 51 7.47 4.75 6.72
CA HIS A 51 7.01 4.74 8.11
C HIS A 51 7.32 3.46 8.90
N ILE A 52 7.41 2.30 8.26
CA ILE A 52 7.71 1.03 8.95
C ILE A 52 9.22 0.86 9.05
N THR A 53 9.73 1.15 10.23
CA THR A 53 11.12 0.89 10.67
C THR A 53 11.11 0.06 11.97
N ASP A 54 12.27 -0.18 12.59
CA ASP A 54 12.40 -0.87 13.88
C ASP A 54 11.34 -0.32 14.88
N PRO A 55 10.52 -1.17 15.53
CA PRO A 55 9.47 -0.73 16.43
C PRO A 55 9.94 0.16 17.60
N ARG A 56 11.22 0.11 17.96
CA ARG A 56 11.83 0.99 18.97
C ARG A 56 12.06 2.42 18.46
N HIS A 57 11.90 2.64 17.15
CA HIS A 57 12.02 3.91 16.44
C HIS A 57 10.74 4.29 15.69
N LEU A 58 9.63 3.56 15.92
CA LEU A 58 8.31 3.91 15.40
C LEU A 58 7.74 5.06 16.24
N ASP A 59 7.87 6.29 15.72
CA ASP A 59 7.33 7.50 16.35
C ASP A 59 5.88 7.81 15.87
N VAL A 60 5.33 6.97 15.00
CA VAL A 60 4.02 7.17 14.35
C VAL A 60 3.06 6.06 14.77
N ASP A 61 1.84 6.45 15.18
CA ASP A 61 0.74 5.50 15.36
C ASP A 61 0.38 4.91 13.99
N VAL A 62 0.76 3.65 13.80
CA VAL A 62 0.61 2.93 12.54
C VAL A 62 -0.86 2.80 12.11
N GLN A 63 -1.82 2.86 13.04
CA GLN A 63 -3.23 2.87 12.69
C GLN A 63 -3.66 4.17 12.01
N GLN A 64 -3.00 5.30 12.31
CA GLN A 64 -3.28 6.58 11.63
C GLN A 64 -2.98 6.51 10.14
N LEU A 65 -2.02 5.67 9.73
CA LEU A 65 -1.66 5.47 8.32
C LEU A 65 -2.75 4.72 7.53
N LEU A 66 -3.71 4.08 8.21
CA LEU A 66 -4.83 3.36 7.59
C LEU A 66 -6.14 4.17 7.62
N THR A 67 -6.11 5.40 8.14
CA THR A 67 -7.29 6.27 8.18
C THR A 67 -7.72 6.68 6.77
N PRO A 68 -9.02 6.98 6.56
CA PRO A 68 -9.48 7.51 5.29
C PRO A 68 -8.68 8.74 4.81
N GLU A 69 -8.33 9.62 5.73
CA GLU A 69 -7.59 10.85 5.48
C GLU A 69 -6.16 10.58 4.99
N ALA A 70 -5.53 9.50 5.47
CA ALA A 70 -4.21 9.07 5.03
C ALA A 70 -4.25 8.34 3.67
N LEU A 71 -5.29 7.53 3.42
CA LEU A 71 -5.36 6.68 2.23
C LEU A 71 -5.98 7.37 1.01
N GLN A 72 -6.85 8.36 1.21
CA GLN A 72 -7.50 9.06 0.09
C GLN A 72 -6.50 9.77 -0.83
N PRO A 73 -5.49 10.53 -0.34
CA PRO A 73 -4.50 11.16 -1.20
C PRO A 73 -3.67 10.15 -2.01
N LEU A 74 -3.43 8.95 -1.45
CA LEU A 74 -2.73 7.88 -2.16
C LEU A 74 -3.58 7.35 -3.32
N ALA A 75 -4.88 7.15 -3.10
CA ALA A 75 -5.80 6.73 -4.16
C ALA A 75 -5.92 7.80 -5.25
N ASP A 76 -6.06 9.07 -4.88
CA ASP A 76 -6.18 10.19 -5.83
C ASP A 76 -4.93 10.39 -6.69
N SER A 77 -3.77 9.93 -6.21
CA SER A 77 -2.50 9.99 -6.95
C SER A 77 -2.32 8.88 -8.00
N ILE A 78 -3.27 7.95 -8.13
CA ILE A 78 -3.23 6.88 -9.13
C ILE A 78 -3.80 7.39 -10.45
N ASP A 79 -2.98 7.34 -11.49
CA ASP A 79 -3.36 7.69 -12.86
C ASP A 79 -3.71 6.42 -13.64
N ASP A 80 -4.95 6.29 -14.09
CA ASP A 80 -5.40 5.14 -14.89
C ASP A 80 -4.76 5.10 -16.29
N ALA A 81 -4.21 6.21 -16.78
CA ALA A 81 -3.60 6.31 -18.10
C ALA A 81 -2.08 6.05 -18.08
N SER A 82 -1.44 6.08 -16.90
CA SER A 82 0.02 5.98 -16.80
C SER A 82 0.49 5.24 -15.55
N ALA A 83 1.41 4.29 -15.75
CA ALA A 83 2.03 3.57 -14.64
C ALA A 83 3.09 4.42 -13.94
N SER A 84 3.01 4.52 -12.61
CA SER A 84 4.06 5.18 -11.84
C SER A 84 5.38 4.43 -11.97
N PRO A 85 6.53 5.12 -11.94
CA PRO A 85 7.83 4.46 -11.89
C PRO A 85 7.93 3.56 -10.65
N TRP A 86 8.58 2.41 -10.80
CA TRP A 86 8.74 1.42 -9.72
C TRP A 86 9.63 1.91 -8.55
N GLY A 87 10.31 3.04 -8.72
CA GLY A 87 11.27 3.57 -7.75
C GLY A 87 12.57 2.77 -7.73
N ARG A 88 13.39 2.99 -6.70
CA ARG A 88 14.61 2.21 -6.47
C ARG A 88 14.22 0.89 -5.80
N GLY A 89 14.15 -0.20 -6.58
CA GLY A 89 13.92 -1.53 -6.02
C GLY A 89 14.91 -1.81 -4.89
N LYS A 90 14.41 -2.14 -3.70
CA LYS A 90 15.25 -2.72 -2.66
C LYS A 90 15.66 -4.11 -3.17
N GLY A 91 16.93 -4.48 -2.94
CA GLY A 91 17.57 -5.71 -3.43
C GLY A 91 16.84 -7.00 -3.04
N PRO A 92 17.43 -8.19 -3.31
CA PRO A 92 16.72 -9.47 -3.36
C PRO A 92 15.72 -9.63 -2.20
N GLY A 93 14.47 -9.88 -2.58
CA GLY A 93 13.35 -10.02 -1.64
C GLY A 93 13.46 -11.33 -0.89
N ASP A 94 14.28 -11.37 0.16
CA ASP A 94 14.30 -12.48 1.11
C ASP A 94 13.03 -12.42 1.95
N THR A 95 12.02 -13.18 1.54
CA THR A 95 10.88 -13.49 2.41
C THR A 95 10.72 -15.00 2.48
N VAL A 96 10.92 -15.55 3.68
CA VAL A 96 10.53 -16.91 4.05
C VAL A 96 9.16 -16.82 4.72
N TRP A 97 8.25 -17.73 4.35
CA TRP A 97 6.98 -17.93 5.03
C TRP A 97 7.07 -19.15 5.95
N MET A 98 6.65 -19.02 7.22
CA MET A 98 6.38 -20.14 8.14
C MET A 98 4.88 -20.24 8.40
#